data_AF-A0A6V8K1W8-F1
#
_entry.id   AF-A0A6V8K1W8-F1
#
_cell.length_a   1.000
_cell.length_b   1.000
_cell.length_c   1.000
_cell.angle_alpha   90.00
_cell.angle_beta   90.00
_cell.angle_gamma   90.00
#
_symmetry.space_group_name_H-M   'P 1'
#
loop_
_entity.id
_entity.type
_entity.pdbx_description
1 polymer ?
#
loop_
_entity_poly.entity_id
_entity_poly.type
_entity_poly.pdbx_seq_one_letter_code
_entity_poly.pdbx_strand_id
1 'polypeptide(L)'
;MRYLPVVKNGRTMGYLWASTDDRAAAYERRGFDVEDNEVWGTWVARLDEAAGRGVPPLEAVRGFAGQPADDAGAVDGEEREAPSLEALKEIARTPEAP
;
A
#
# COMPACT_ATOMS: atom_id res chain seq x y z
N MET A 1 -0.03 -8.09 10.53
CA MET A 1 -0.57 -7.53 9.25
C MET A 1 0.44 -7.71 8.14
N ARG A 2 -0.05 -7.80 6.89
CA ARG A 2 0.79 -7.90 5.68
C ARG A 2 0.82 -6.57 4.97
N TYR A 3 1.96 -6.20 4.41
CA TYR A 3 2.09 -4.96 3.63
C TYR A 3 3.01 -5.15 2.42
N LEU A 4 2.78 -4.33 1.40
CA LEU A 4 3.49 -4.32 0.13
C LEU A 4 3.87 -2.88 -0.25
N PRO A 5 5.09 -2.62 -0.76
CA PRO A 5 5.47 -1.28 -1.19
C PRO A 5 4.75 -0.86 -2.46
N VAL A 6 4.41 0.43 -2.53
CA VAL A 6 4.01 1.09 -3.76
C VAL A 6 5.17 1.95 -4.24
N VAL A 7 5.67 1.64 -5.44
CA VAL A 7 6.84 2.26 -6.04
C VAL A 7 6.43 3.01 -7.31
N LYS A 8 6.86 4.27 -7.42
CA LYS A 8 6.68 5.08 -8.63
C LYS A 8 8.03 5.74 -8.96
N ASN A 9 8.49 5.58 -10.20
CA ASN A 9 9.78 6.11 -10.67
C ASN A 9 10.97 5.75 -9.76
N GLY A 10 10.97 4.54 -9.17
CA GLY A 10 12.02 4.08 -8.25
C GLY A 10 11.96 4.68 -6.83
N ARG A 11 10.97 5.52 -6.51
CA ARG A 11 10.69 6.02 -5.16
C ARG A 11 9.53 5.25 -4.54
N THR A 12 9.71 4.75 -3.31
CA THR A 12 8.60 4.23 -2.50
C THR A 12 7.70 5.39 -2.09
N MET A 13 6.46 5.38 -2.55
CA MET A 13 5.45 6.40 -2.25
C MET A 13 4.65 6.06 -0.99
N GLY A 14 4.56 4.78 -0.65
CA GLY A 14 3.71 4.28 0.43
C GLY A 14 3.68 2.77 0.50
N TYR A 15 2.77 2.27 1.32
CA TYR A 15 2.55 0.84 1.51
C TYR A 15 1.06 0.55 1.50
N LEU A 16 0.66 -0.43 0.69
CA LEU A 16 -0.64 -1.08 0.89
C LEU A 16 -0.50 -2.08 2.02
N TRP A 17 -1.47 -2.11 2.92
CA TRP A 17 -1.47 -3.10 3.99
C TRP A 17 -2.86 -3.68 4.21
N ALA A 18 -2.88 -4.92 4.69
CA ALA A 18 -4.08 -5.60 5.12
C ALA A 18 -3.86 -6.24 6.50
N SER A 19 -4.85 -6.09 7.38
CA SER A 19 -4.91 -6.85 8.63
C SER A 19 -5.17 -8.32 8.31
N THR A 20 -4.41 -9.19 8.97
CA THR A 20 -4.58 -10.64 8.92
C THR A 20 -5.79 -11.10 9.73
N ASP A 21 -6.23 -10.27 10.69
CA ASP A 21 -7.21 -10.64 11.71
C ASP A 21 -8.53 -9.86 11.56
N ASP A 22 -8.47 -8.58 11.21
CA ASP A 22 -9.62 -7.65 11.30
C ASP A 22 -10.30 -7.28 9.98
N ARG A 23 -10.07 -8.05 8.90
CA ARG A 23 -10.59 -7.75 7.53
C ARG A 23 -10.51 -6.25 7.16
N ALA A 24 -9.41 -5.60 7.50
CA ALA A 24 -9.14 -4.21 7.16
C ALA A 24 -8.00 -4.13 6.13
N ALA A 25 -8.07 -3.17 5.22
CA ALA A 25 -6.93 -2.75 4.40
C ALA A 25 -6.95 -1.24 4.19
N ALA A 26 -5.76 -0.66 4.08
CA ALA A 26 -5.60 0.76 3.78
C ALA A 26 -4.24 1.01 3.10
N TYR A 27 -4.05 2.26 2.67
CA TYR A 27 -2.79 2.75 2.18
C TYR A 27 -2.13 3.63 3.24
N GLU A 28 -0.89 3.33 3.60
CA GLU A 28 -0.06 4.16 4.48
C GLU A 28 0.95 4.95 3.64
N ARG A 29 0.82 6.27 3.64
CA ARG A 29 1.65 7.18 2.83
C ARG A 29 2.99 7.50 3.52
N ARG A 30 4.05 7.69 2.74
CA ARG A 30 5.37 8.11 3.24
C ARG A 30 5.55 9.63 3.27
N GLY A 31 4.87 10.34 2.38
CA GLY A 31 4.91 11.80 2.28
C GLY A 31 3.54 12.43 2.12
N PHE A 32 3.53 13.75 2.01
CA PHE A 32 2.32 14.58 1.93
C PHE A 32 2.46 15.65 0.83
N ASP A 33 3.40 15.49 -0.10
CA ASP A 33 3.51 16.37 -1.25
C ASP A 33 2.33 16.15 -2.23
N VAL A 34 2.24 16.97 -3.29
CA VAL A 34 1.10 16.90 -4.23
C VAL A 34 1.03 15.51 -4.86
N GLU A 35 2.17 14.96 -5.28
CA GLU A 35 2.24 13.63 -5.90
C GLU A 35 1.87 12.53 -4.89
N ASP A 36 2.35 12.62 -3.64
CA ASP A 36 1.98 11.64 -2.60
C ASP A 36 0.46 11.61 -2.36
N ASN A 37 -0.22 12.78 -2.40
CA ASN A 37 -1.66 12.86 -2.19
C ASN A 37 -2.46 12.31 -3.39
N GLU A 38 -2.02 12.55 -4.61
CA GLU A 38 -2.64 11.97 -5.81
C GLU A 38 -2.52 10.44 -5.80
N VAL A 39 -1.31 9.92 -5.54
CA VAL A 39 -1.06 8.48 -5.40
C VAL A 39 -1.93 7.88 -4.29
N TRP A 40 -1.96 8.51 -3.10
CA TRP A 40 -2.80 8.07 -1.99
C TRP A 40 -4.28 7.96 -2.38
N GLY A 41 -4.82 9.00 -3.04
CA GLY A 41 -6.22 9.03 -3.46
C GLY A 41 -6.55 7.89 -4.42
N THR A 42 -5.69 7.62 -5.40
CA THR A 42 -5.88 6.51 -6.34
C THR A 42 -5.88 5.16 -5.65
N TRP A 43 -4.94 4.90 -4.73
CA TRP A 43 -4.88 3.61 -4.02
C TRP A 43 -6.04 3.40 -3.04
N VAL A 44 -6.49 4.46 -2.37
CA VAL A 44 -7.70 4.40 -1.55
C VAL A 44 -8.92 4.04 -2.40
N ALA A 45 -9.08 4.66 -3.58
CA ALA A 45 -10.18 4.34 -4.49
C ALA A 45 -10.13 2.89 -4.99
N ARG A 46 -8.94 2.36 -5.29
CA ARG A 46 -8.76 0.96 -5.70
C ARG A 46 -9.15 -0.03 -4.59
N LEU A 47 -8.77 0.28 -3.35
CA LEU A 47 -9.16 -0.53 -2.19
C LEU A 47 -10.67 -0.49 -1.96
N ASP A 48 -11.29 0.67 -2.10
CA ASP A 48 -12.74 0.83 -1.98
C ASP A 48 -13.48 0.05 -3.07
N GLU A 49 -13.01 0.09 -4.32
CA GLU A 49 -13.56 -0.72 -5.42
C GLU A 49 -13.44 -2.23 -5.13
N ALA A 50 -12.30 -2.69 -4.61
CA ALA A 50 -12.11 -4.09 -4.23
C ALA A 50 -13.04 -4.49 -3.07
N ALA A 51 -13.22 -3.62 -2.08
CA ALA A 51 -14.16 -3.82 -0.98
C ALA A 51 -15.62 -3.87 -1.48
N GLY A 52 -16.00 -2.99 -2.41
CA GLY A 52 -17.33 -2.97 -3.04
C GLY A 52 -17.63 -4.24 -3.85
N ARG A 53 -16.59 -4.89 -4.40
CA ARG A 53 -16.68 -6.22 -5.04
C ARG A 53 -16.70 -7.39 -4.05
N GLY A 54 -16.58 -7.13 -2.74
CA GLY A 54 -16.54 -8.15 -1.70
C GLY A 54 -15.22 -8.94 -1.65
N VAL A 55 -14.15 -8.44 -2.27
CA VAL A 55 -12.84 -9.11 -2.28
C VAL A 55 -12.24 -9.04 -0.87
N PRO A 56 -11.73 -10.15 -0.31
CA PRO A 56 -11.04 -10.14 0.97
C PRO A 56 -9.85 -9.15 0.94
N PRO A 57 -9.62 -8.35 1.98
CA PRO A 57 -8.61 -7.28 1.97
C PRO A 57 -7.20 -7.77 1.64
N LEU A 58 -6.81 -8.93 2.18
CA LEU A 58 -5.51 -9.53 1.89
C LEU A 58 -5.40 -10.01 0.43
N GLU A 59 -6.48 -10.55 -0.13
CA GLU A 59 -6.52 -10.91 -1.55
C GLU A 59 -6.52 -9.67 -2.44
N ALA A 60 -7.19 -8.59 -2.05
CA ALA A 60 -7.16 -7.34 -2.79
C ALA A 60 -5.73 -6.77 -2.87
N VAL A 61 -5.06 -6.65 -1.72
CA VAL A 61 -3.68 -6.15 -1.65
C VAL A 61 -2.71 -7.03 -2.45
N ARG A 62 -2.83 -8.36 -2.36
CA ARG A 62 -2.03 -9.30 -3.17
C ARG A 62 -2.37 -9.26 -4.65
N GLY A 63 -3.63 -9.04 -5.00
CA GLY A 63 -4.08 -8.92 -6.39
C GLY A 63 -3.56 -7.67 -7.09
N PHE A 64 -3.20 -6.63 -6.33
CA PHE A 64 -2.50 -5.46 -6.87
C PHE A 64 -1.02 -5.73 -7.18
N ALA A 65 -0.40 -6.71 -6.52
CA ALA A 65 0.97 -7.11 -6.81
C ALA A 65 1.09 -7.70 -8.23
N GLY A 66 2.11 -7.27 -8.98
CA GLY A 66 2.36 -7.73 -10.35
C GLY A 66 1.48 -7.07 -11.42
N GLN A 67 0.62 -6.12 -11.07
CA GLN A 67 -0.02 -5.26 -12.05
C GLN A 67 1.00 -4.28 -12.65
N PRO A 68 0.87 -3.92 -13.94
CA PRO A 68 1.77 -2.96 -14.58
C PRO A 68 1.71 -1.60 -13.86
N ALA A 69 2.86 -0.93 -13.78
CA ALA A 69 2.93 0.42 -13.23
C ALA A 69 2.09 1.40 -14.04
N ASP A 70 1.36 2.26 -13.34
CA ASP A 70 0.62 3.38 -13.89
C ASP A 70 1.03 4.70 -13.21
N ASP A 71 0.28 5.79 -13.45
CA ASP A 71 0.56 7.10 -12.86
C ASP A 71 0.50 7.10 -11.31
N ALA A 72 -0.18 6.13 -10.69
CA ALA A 72 -0.18 5.92 -9.24
C ALA A 72 0.97 5.00 -8.74
N GLY A 73 1.85 4.56 -9.63
CA GLY A 73 2.91 3.58 -9.35
C GLY A 73 2.46 2.13 -9.49
N ALA A 74 3.36 1.21 -9.16
CA ALA A 74 3.09 -0.23 -9.08
C ALA A 74 3.22 -0.72 -7.64
N VAL A 75 2.49 -1.78 -7.31
CA VAL A 75 2.84 -2.61 -6.16
C VAL A 75 3.99 -3.50 -6.59
N ASP A 76 5.20 -3.09 -6.20
CA ASP A 76 6.44 -3.75 -6.57
C ASP A 76 7.24 -4.11 -5.31
N GLY A 77 7.74 -5.34 -5.27
CA GLY A 77 8.44 -5.90 -4.12
C GLY A 77 7.71 -7.05 -3.43
N GLU A 78 8.36 -7.58 -2.40
CA GLU A 78 7.89 -8.74 -1.65
C GLU A 78 6.87 -8.35 -0.58
N GLU A 79 5.93 -9.25 -0.31
CA GLU A 79 5.02 -9.12 0.83
C GLU A 79 5.81 -9.20 2.13
N ARG A 80 5.68 -8.18 2.97
CA ARG A 80 6.35 -8.08 4.26
C ARG A 80 5.33 -8.11 5.41
N GLU A 81 5.81 -8.36 6.61
CA GLU A 81 5.00 -8.41 7.83
C GLU A 81 5.33 -7.26 8.77
N ALA A 82 4.29 -6.60 9.27
CA ALA A 82 4.40 -5.65 10.37
C ALA A 82 3.60 -6.16 11.57
N PRO A 83 4.12 -6.00 12.80
CA PRO A 83 3.43 -6.45 14.02
C PRO A 83 2.21 -5.59 14.37
N SER A 84 2.17 -4.33 13.93
CA SER A 84 1.07 -3.40 14.19
C SER A 84 1.03 -2.25 13.17
N LEU A 85 -0.08 -1.50 13.16
CA LEU A 85 -0.21 -0.31 12.30
C LEU A 85 0.80 0.77 12.69
N GLU A 86 1.10 0.88 13.99
CA GLU A 86 2.12 1.81 14.48
C GLU A 86 3.50 1.43 13.94
N ALA A 87 3.87 0.15 13.96
CA ALA A 87 5.13 -0.30 13.37
C ALA A 87 5.19 0.01 11.86
N LEU A 88 4.09 -0.16 11.12
CA LEU A 88 4.04 0.20 9.70
C LEU A 88 4.20 1.71 9.48
N LYS A 89 3.58 2.55 10.32
CA LYS A 89 3.74 4.01 10.27
C LYS A 89 5.18 4.43 10.51
N GLU A 90 5.88 3.79 11.45
CA GLU A 90 7.30 4.04 11.69
C GLU A 90 8.16 3.62 10.50
N ILE A 91 7.86 2.49 9.85
CA ILE A 91 8.49 2.08 8.59
C ILE A 91 8.25 3.12 7.50
N ALA A 92 7.04 3.66 7.38
CA ALA A 92 6.71 4.69 6.40
C ALA A 92 7.45 6.02 6.62
N ARG A 93 7.75 6.36 7.87
CA ARG A 93 8.54 7.54 8.23
C ARG A 93 10.04 7.33 8.05
N THR A 94 10.52 6.10 8.20
CA THR A 94 11.95 5.78 8.15
C THR A 94 12.39 5.53 6.70
N PRO A 95 13.37 6.27 6.16
CA PRO A 95 13.90 6.00 4.83
C PRO A 95 14.45 4.56 4.76
N GLU A 96 14.06 3.79 3.73
CA GLU A 96 14.67 2.49 3.48
C GLU A 96 16.16 2.72 3.19
N ALA A 97 17.04 1.94 3.84
CA ALA A 97 18.48 2.06 3.63
C ALA A 97 18.84 1.81 2.15
N PRO A 98 19.82 2.54 1.59
CA PRO A 98 20.20 2.45 0.17
C PRO A 98 20.74 1.07 -0.23
#